data_AF-A0A073J6Q4-F1
#
_entry.id   AF-A0A073J6Q4-F1
#
_cell.length_a   1.000
_cell.length_b   1.000
_cell.length_c   1.000
_cell.angle_alpha   90.00
_cell.angle_beta   90.00
_cell.angle_gamma   90.00
#
_symmetry.space_group_name_H-M   'P 1'
#
loop_
_entity.id
_entity.type
_entity.pdbx_description
1 polymer ?
#
loop_
_entity_poly.entity_id
_entity_poly.type
_entity_poly.pdbx_seq_one_letter_code
_entity_poly.pdbx_strand_id
1 'polypeptide(L)'
;MLYLERDEIWFEQRLAPVETRSRGKLTDLSLRLGDADWLDGDLSAGDLMTVDVLRRLGGSGLLEDVPNLSAYVAHAEARPAFMRAYGAQRDFFNSSAAG
;
A
#
# COMPACT_ATOMS: atom_id res chain seq x y z
N MET A 1 5.39 -4.87 -7.85
CA MET A 1 6.83 -4.53 -7.81
C MET A 1 7.59 -5.46 -8.77
N LEU A 2 8.19 -4.92 -9.84
CA LEU A 2 9.06 -5.68 -10.74
C LEU A 2 10.47 -5.73 -10.11
N TYR A 3 10.80 -6.84 -9.47
CA TYR A 3 12.18 -7.10 -9.05
C TYR A 3 12.99 -7.53 -10.28
N LEU A 4 14.02 -6.75 -10.65
CA LEU A 4 14.95 -7.07 -11.76
C LEU A 4 15.78 -8.33 -11.49
N GLU A 5 15.85 -8.78 -10.25
CA GLU A 5 16.74 -9.85 -9.78
C GLU A 5 15.98 -11.17 -9.55
N ARG A 6 14.76 -11.29 -10.06
CA ARG A 6 13.84 -12.41 -9.75
C ARG A 6 14.40 -13.78 -10.13
N ASP A 7 15.28 -13.83 -11.12
CA ASP A 7 15.87 -15.07 -11.66
C ASP A 7 17.16 -15.48 -10.93
N GLU A 8 17.60 -14.70 -9.93
CA GLU A 8 18.80 -15.00 -9.16
C GLU A 8 18.55 -16.03 -8.06
N ILE A 9 19.47 -16.99 -7.89
CA ILE A 9 19.33 -18.12 -6.96
C ILE A 9 19.22 -17.66 -5.49
N TRP A 10 19.78 -16.49 -5.17
CA TRP A 10 19.74 -15.88 -3.84
C TRP A 10 18.49 -15.01 -3.61
N PHE A 11 17.66 -14.80 -4.62
CA PHE A 11 16.51 -13.91 -4.58
C PHE A 11 15.52 -14.33 -3.50
N GLU A 12 15.14 -15.61 -3.45
CA GLU A 12 14.21 -16.15 -2.46
C GLU A 12 14.76 -16.02 -1.03
N GLN A 13 16.06 -16.26 -0.84
CA GLN A 13 16.73 -16.15 0.47
C GLN A 13 16.75 -14.71 0.99
N ARG A 14 16.86 -13.72 0.09
CA ARG A 14 16.77 -12.31 0.44
C ARG A 14 15.33 -11.85 0.67
N LEU A 15 14.37 -12.44 -0.05
CA LEU A 15 12.96 -12.08 0.04
C LEU A 15 12.36 -12.50 1.39
N ALA A 16 12.67 -13.69 1.89
CA ALA A 16 12.05 -14.23 3.11
C ALA A 16 12.25 -13.35 4.37
N PRO A 17 13.46 -12.83 4.69
CA PRO A 17 13.65 -11.92 5.81
C PRO A 17 12.95 -10.57 5.62
N VAL A 18 12.86 -10.07 4.38
CA VAL A 18 12.15 -8.83 4.06
C VAL A 18 10.65 -9.02 4.28
N GLU A 19 10.09 -10.11 3.77
CA GLU A 19 8.68 -10.44 3.94
C GLU A 19 8.32 -10.61 5.41
N THR A 20 9.16 -11.32 6.18
CA THR A 20 8.98 -11.49 7.63
C THR A 20 8.92 -10.14 8.36
N ARG A 21 9.83 -9.22 8.05
CA ARG A 21 9.85 -7.87 8.64
C ARG A 21 8.62 -7.06 8.24
N SER A 22 8.22 -7.15 6.96
CA SER A 22 7.01 -6.49 6.45
C SER A 22 5.76 -6.99 7.17
N ARG A 23 5.60 -8.31 7.34
CA ARG A 23 4.49 -8.91 8.08
C ARG A 23 4.45 -8.45 9.54
N GLY A 24 5.61 -8.36 10.20
CA GLY A 24 5.71 -7.78 11.54
C GLY A 24 5.20 -6.34 11.61
N LYS A 25 5.59 -5.49 10.64
CA LYS A 25 5.13 -4.10 10.59
C LYS A 25 3.66 -3.95 10.24
N LEU A 26 3.12 -4.82 9.39
CA LEU A 26 1.68 -4.86 9.10
C LEU A 26 0.89 -5.28 10.35
N THR A 27 1.44 -6.20 11.15
CA THR A 27 0.83 -6.59 12.44
C THR A 27 0.81 -5.41 13.41
N ASP A 28 1.93 -4.72 13.60
CA ASP A 28 2.02 -3.53 14.46
C ASP A 28 1.00 -2.44 14.03
N LEU A 29 0.91 -2.19 12.72
CA LEU A 29 0.01 -1.19 12.16
C LEU A 29 -1.46 -1.60 12.30
N SER A 30 -1.78 -2.87 12.05
CA SER A 30 -3.13 -3.41 12.21
C SER A 30 -3.62 -3.27 13.65
N LEU A 31 -2.75 -3.55 14.64
CA LEU A 31 -3.05 -3.36 16.05
C LEU A 31 -3.24 -1.87 16.39
N ARG A 32 -2.42 -0.98 15.82
CA ARG A 32 -2.54 0.46 16.04
C ARG A 32 -3.84 1.03 15.47
N LEU A 33 -4.26 0.57 14.30
CA LEU A 33 -5.51 0.98 13.66
C LEU A 33 -6.72 0.42 14.42
N GLY A 34 -6.67 -0.86 14.82
CA GLY A 34 -7.79 -1.54 15.47
C GLY A 34 -9.05 -1.48 14.61
N ASP A 35 -10.13 -0.99 15.20
CA ASP A 35 -11.44 -0.78 14.57
C ASP A 35 -11.67 0.69 14.14
N ALA A 36 -10.64 1.54 14.21
CA ALA A 36 -10.76 2.94 13.82
C ALA A 36 -10.71 3.12 12.29
N ASP A 37 -11.40 4.16 11.80
CA ASP A 37 -11.36 4.52 10.38
C ASP A 37 -10.02 5.17 9.97
N TRP A 38 -9.34 5.84 10.91
CA TRP A 38 -8.05 6.53 10.72
C TRP A 38 -7.12 6.33 11.91
N LEU A 39 -5.82 6.52 11.71
CA LEU A 39 -4.80 6.24 12.72
C LEU A 39 -4.92 7.15 13.94
N ASP A 40 -5.09 8.46 13.74
CA ASP A 40 -5.09 9.46 14.81
C ASP A 40 -6.47 10.15 14.98
N GLY A 41 -7.54 9.38 14.85
CA GLY A 41 -8.92 9.84 15.01
C GLY A 41 -9.49 10.39 13.72
N ASP A 42 -9.28 11.68 13.46
CA ASP A 42 -9.67 12.28 12.19
C ASP A 42 -8.61 11.97 11.13
N LEU A 43 -9.02 12.01 9.86
CA LEU A 43 -8.10 11.89 8.74
C LEU A 43 -6.97 12.91 8.84
N SER A 44 -5.74 12.42 8.74
CA SER A 44 -4.51 13.20 8.76
C SER A 44 -3.68 13.00 7.49
N ALA A 45 -2.61 13.81 7.37
CA ALA A 45 -1.57 13.58 6.37
C ALA A 45 -0.84 12.24 6.59
N GLY A 46 -0.74 11.77 7.85
CA GLY A 46 -0.16 10.48 8.18
C GLY A 46 -0.94 9.33 7.54
N ASP A 47 -2.27 9.45 7.49
CA ASP A 47 -3.12 8.46 6.83
C ASP A 47 -2.87 8.41 5.33
N LEU A 48 -2.81 9.59 4.69
CA LEU A 48 -2.53 9.69 3.25
C LEU A 48 -1.19 9.04 2.87
N MET A 49 -0.14 9.31 3.64
CA MET A 49 1.19 8.72 3.41
C MET A 49 1.19 7.22 3.66
N THR A 50 0.54 6.76 4.72
CA THR A 50 0.45 5.34 5.06
C THR A 50 -0.28 4.57 3.97
N VAL A 51 -1.42 5.09 3.50
CA VAL A 51 -2.19 4.48 2.41
C VAL A 51 -1.36 4.40 1.13
N ASP A 52 -0.62 5.45 0.74
CA ASP A 52 0.23 5.40 -0.47
C ASP A 52 1.29 4.28 -0.37
N VAL A 53 1.88 4.09 0.82
CA VAL A 53 2.83 3.00 1.05
C VAL A 53 2.15 1.64 0.96
N LEU A 54 0.99 1.46 1.61
CA LEU A 54 0.26 0.18 1.60
C LEU A 54 -0.21 -0.21 0.19
N ARG A 55 -0.64 0.76 -0.64
CA ARG A 55 -1.06 0.51 -2.03
C ARG A 55 0.04 -0.12 -2.89
N ARG A 56 1.31 0.12 -2.58
CA ARG A 56 2.46 -0.49 -3.28
C ARG A 56 2.59 -1.99 -3.02
N LEU A 57 1.99 -2.47 -1.94
CA LEU A 57 1.91 -3.89 -1.61
C LEU A 57 0.79 -4.60 -2.39
N GLY A 58 -0.05 -3.86 -3.12
CA GLY A 58 -1.09 -4.44 -3.98
C GLY A 58 -0.52 -5.46 -4.95
N GLY A 59 -1.13 -6.65 -5.00
CA GLY A 59 -0.69 -7.77 -5.84
C GLY A 59 0.47 -8.60 -5.28
N SER A 60 0.92 -8.34 -4.04
CA SER A 60 1.86 -9.20 -3.33
C SER A 60 1.18 -10.28 -2.46
N GLY A 61 -0.13 -10.16 -2.18
CA GLY A 61 -0.85 -11.03 -1.24
C GLY A 61 -0.69 -10.63 0.23
N LEU A 62 0.28 -9.76 0.56
CA LEU A 62 0.60 -9.40 1.95
C LEU A 62 -0.47 -8.55 2.62
N LEU A 63 -1.14 -7.68 1.87
CA LEU A 63 -2.15 -6.77 2.43
C LEU A 63 -3.49 -7.49 2.59
N GLU A 64 -3.77 -8.43 1.69
CA GLU A 64 -4.95 -9.29 1.67
C GLU A 64 -5.02 -10.20 2.91
N ASP A 65 -3.86 -10.56 3.49
CA ASP A 65 -3.76 -11.31 4.75
C ASP A 65 -4.15 -10.49 5.99
N VAL A 66 -4.36 -9.17 5.85
CA VAL A 66 -4.64 -8.25 6.97
C VAL A 66 -5.92 -7.43 6.68
N PRO A 67 -7.11 -7.97 6.99
CA PRO A 67 -8.38 -7.43 6.49
C PRO A 67 -8.69 -5.99 6.90
N ASN A 68 -8.35 -5.56 8.12
CA ASN A 68 -8.61 -4.19 8.54
C ASN A 68 -7.74 -3.16 7.80
N LEU A 69 -6.49 -3.50 7.47
CA LEU A 69 -5.63 -2.66 6.64
C LEU A 69 -6.10 -2.62 5.18
N SER A 70 -6.62 -3.73 4.66
CA SER A 70 -7.28 -3.75 3.35
C SER A 70 -8.50 -2.83 3.32
N ALA A 71 -9.35 -2.88 4.36
CA ALA A 71 -10.52 -2.01 4.49
C ALA A 71 -10.13 -0.54 4.63
N TYR A 72 -9.09 -0.24 5.41
CA TYR A 72 -8.52 1.09 5.58
C TYR A 72 -8.04 1.71 4.26
N VAL A 73 -7.30 0.93 3.44
CA VAL A 73 -6.89 1.38 2.10
C VAL A 73 -8.12 1.62 1.22
N ALA A 74 -9.07 0.68 1.17
CA ALA A 74 -10.27 0.84 0.36
C ALA A 74 -11.10 2.08 0.77
N HIS A 75 -11.20 2.35 2.07
CA HIS A 75 -11.86 3.53 2.61
C HIS A 75 -11.18 4.82 2.14
N ALA A 76 -9.85 4.87 2.15
CA ALA A 76 -9.09 6.01 1.64
C ALA A 76 -9.22 6.19 0.12
N GLU A 77 -9.24 5.10 -0.65
CA GLU A 77 -9.39 5.15 -2.11
C GLU A 77 -10.79 5.60 -2.54
N ALA A 78 -11.82 5.29 -1.75
CA ALA A 78 -13.20 5.71 -2.00
C ALA A 78 -13.42 7.24 -1.84
N ARG A 79 -12.45 7.97 -1.29
CA ARG A 79 -12.59 9.40 -1.04
C ARG A 79 -12.58 10.19 -2.35
N PRO A 80 -13.49 11.17 -2.55
CA PRO A 80 -13.52 11.99 -3.77
C PRO A 80 -12.21 12.70 -4.09
N ALA A 81 -11.48 13.14 -3.07
CA ALA A 81 -10.17 13.79 -3.25
C ALA A 81 -9.13 12.83 -3.84
N PHE A 82 -9.13 11.58 -3.38
CA PHE A 82 -8.24 10.54 -3.89
C PHE A 82 -8.56 10.21 -5.35
N MET A 83 -9.84 9.96 -5.67
CA MET A 83 -10.27 9.63 -7.03
C MET A 83 -9.88 10.73 -8.04
N ARG A 84 -10.03 12.01 -7.65
CA ARG A 84 -9.60 13.15 -8.48
C ARG A 84 -8.08 13.18 -8.68
N ALA A 85 -7.31 13.02 -7.60
CA ALA A 85 -5.85 13.03 -7.67
C ALA A 85 -5.30 11.87 -8.51
N TYR A 86 -5.85 10.67 -8.33
CA TYR A 86 -5.49 9.49 -9.11
C TYR A 86 -5.84 9.65 -10.60
N GLY A 87 -7.03 10.19 -10.90
CA GLY A 87 -7.42 10.54 -12.27
C GLY A 87 -6.43 11.49 -12.93
N ALA A 88 -6.08 12.58 -12.26
CA ALA A 88 -5.12 13.56 -12.78
C ALA A 88 -3.73 12.95 -13.03
N GLN A 89 -3.22 12.13 -12.11
CA GLN A 89 -1.94 11.44 -12.29
C GLN A 89 -1.97 10.47 -13.49
N ARG A 90 -3.04 9.68 -13.61
CA ARG A 90 -3.22 8.72 -14.71
C ARG A 90 -3.27 9.43 -16.06
N ASP A 91 -4.02 10.52 -16.15
CA ASP A 91 -4.16 11.28 -17.40
C ASP A 91 -2.82 11.91 -17.81
N PHE A 92 -2.06 12.45 -16.86
CA PHE A 92 -0.70 12.93 -17.09
C PHE A 92 0.22 11.82 -17.61
N PHE A 93 0.22 10.64 -16.96
CA PHE A 93 1.04 9.50 -17.39
C PHE A 93 0.68 9.05 -18.81
N ASN A 94 -0.60 8.89 -19.11
CA ASN A 94 -1.07 8.48 -20.45
C ASN A 94 -0.70 9.49 -21.53
N SER A 95 -0.80 10.78 -21.24
CA SER A 95 -0.37 11.83 -22.18
C SER A 95 1.14 11.81 -22.42
N SER A 96 1.93 11.47 -21.40
CA SER A 96 3.40 11.41 -21.49
C SER A 96 3.91 10.14 -22.20
N ALA A 97 3.13 9.06 -22.18
CA ALA A 97 3.47 7.80 -22.85
C ALA A 97 3.09 7.79 -24.35
N ALA A 98 2.24 8.72 -24.77
CA ALA A 98 1.76 8.85 -26.15
C ALA A 98 2.63 9.78 -27.03
N GLY A 99 3.64 10.43 -26.46
CA GLY A 99 4.63 11.26 -27.15
C GLY A 99 6.00 10.61 -27.17
#